data_AF-A0A2N4YXM5-F1
#
_entry.id   AF-A0A2N4YXM5-F1
#
_cell.length_a   1.000
_cell.length_b   1.000
_cell.length_c   1.000
_cell.angle_alpha   90.00
_cell.angle_beta   90.00
_cell.angle_gamma   90.00
#
_symmetry.space_group_name_H-M   'P 1'
#
loop_
_entity.id
_entity.type
_entity.pdbx_description
1 polymer ?
#
loop_
_entity_poly.entity_id
_entity_poly.type
_entity_poly.pdbx_seq_one_letter_code
_entity_poly.pdbx_strand_id
1 'polypeptide(L)' 'VVAVDTTGAGDAFVAGLLAGLAAHGIPDNLAALAPDLTLAQTCGALATTAKGAMTALPYRDDLQRSL' A
#
# COMPACT_ATOMS: atom_id res chain seq x y z
N VAL A 1 -8.25 1.48 9.60
CA VAL A 1 -7.67 0.25 10.19
C VAL A 1 -7.34 0.48 11.65
N VAL A 2 -7.30 -0.57 12.48
CA VAL A 2 -6.72 -0.53 13.84
C VAL A 2 -5.37 -1.25 13.78
N ALA A 3 -4.31 -0.60 14.25
CA ALA A 3 -2.96 -1.16 14.21
C ALA A 3 -2.77 -2.20 15.33
N VAL A 4 -2.28 -3.38 14.95
CA VAL A 4 -1.94 -4.51 15.83
C VAL A 4 -0.42 -4.69 15.94
N ASP A 5 0.30 -4.49 14.84
CA ASP A 5 1.77 -4.54 14.74
C ASP A 5 2.20 -3.62 13.60
N THR A 6 3.17 -2.74 13.79
CA THR A 6 3.60 -1.79 12.75
C THR A 6 4.74 -2.32 11.87
N THR A 7 5.25 -3.51 12.18
CA THR A 7 6.35 -4.14 11.44
C THR A 7 5.94 -4.39 9.98
N GLY A 8 6.77 -3.96 9.02
CA GLY A 8 6.53 -4.18 7.59
C GLY A 8 5.60 -3.16 6.91
N ALA A 9 5.00 -2.22 7.65
CA ALA A 9 4.13 -1.20 7.07
C ALA A 9 4.83 -0.30 6.04
N GLY A 10 6.09 0.05 6.30
CA GLY A 10 6.92 0.82 5.35
C GLY A 10 7.22 0.05 4.07
N ASP A 11 7.57 -1.23 4.19
CA ASP A 11 7.85 -2.09 3.04
C ASP A 11 6.58 -2.30 2.20
N ALA A 12 5.43 -2.49 2.84
CA ALA A 12 4.12 -2.59 2.18
C ALA A 12 3.75 -1.29 1.46
N PHE A 13 4.02 -0.13 2.06
CA PHE A 13 3.84 1.17 1.42
C PHE A 13 4.71 1.29 0.15
N VAL A 14 6.01 1.00 0.26
CA VAL A 14 6.93 1.06 -0.89
C VAL A 14 6.52 0.08 -1.98
N ALA A 15 6.12 -1.14 -1.62
CA ALA A 15 5.62 -2.13 -2.57
C ALA A 15 4.35 -1.65 -3.29
N GLY A 16 3.39 -1.07 -2.56
CA GLY A 16 2.18 -0.47 -3.14
C GLY A 16 2.49 0.66 -4.10
N LEU A 17 3.41 1.55 -3.73
CA LEU A 17 3.86 2.65 -4.59
C LEU A 17 4.54 2.12 -5.86
N LEU A 18 5.49 1.20 -5.73
CA LEU A 18 6.20 0.61 -6.87
C LEU A 18 5.26 -0.16 -7.80
N ALA A 19 4.24 -0.83 -7.26
CA ALA A 19 3.22 -1.51 -8.06
C ALA A 19 2.38 -0.52 -8.88
N GLY A 20 1.99 0.61 -8.29
CA GLY A 20 1.30 1.70 -8.98
C GLY A 20 2.15 2.29 -10.10
N LEU A 21 3.39 2.68 -9.79
CA LEU A 21 4.34 3.22 -10.77
C LEU A 21 4.67 2.24 -11.90
N ALA A 22 4.77 0.94 -11.60
CA ALA A 22 5.00 -0.08 -12.63
C ALA A 22 3.79 -0.24 -13.57
N ALA A 23 2.58 0.03 -13.09
CA ALA A 23 1.35 -0.05 -13.89
C ALA A 23 1.08 1.24 -14.69
N HIS A 24 1.37 2.40 -14.11
CA HIS A 24 0.98 3.70 -14.66
C HIS A 24 2.15 4.52 -15.23
N GLY A 25 3.39 4.12 -14.97
CA GLY A 25 4.60 4.86 -15.33
C GLY A 25 5.01 5.89 -14.27
N ILE A 26 6.04 6.69 -14.59
CA ILE A 26 6.50 7.76 -13.72
C ILE A 26 5.57 8.97 -13.89
N PRO A 27 4.97 9.52 -12.80
CA PRO A 27 4.04 10.62 -12.90
C PRO A 27 4.74 11.94 -13.18
N ASP A 28 4.16 12.75 -14.07
CA ASP A 28 4.70 14.05 -14.46
C ASP A 28 4.45 15.15 -13.41
N ASN A 29 3.52 14.93 -12.48
CA ASN A 29 3.16 15.88 -11.43
C ASN A 29 2.53 15.18 -10.21
N LEU A 30 2.36 15.93 -9.11
CA LEU A 30 1.81 15.42 -7.85
C LEU A 30 0.36 14.91 -7.97
N ALA A 31 -0.46 15.50 -8.83
CA ALA A 31 -1.84 15.05 -9.02
C ALA A 31 -1.90 13.67 -9.68
N ALA A 32 -1.00 13.41 -10.64
CA ALA A 32 -0.85 12.11 -11.27
C ALA A 32 -0.29 11.04 -10.30
N LEU A 33 0.48 11.44 -9.30
CA LEU A 33 1.03 10.56 -8.27
C LEU A 33 0.00 10.19 -7.18
N ALA A 34 -1.04 11.02 -6.99
CA ALA A 34 -2.04 10.84 -5.94
C ALA A 34 -2.68 9.43 -5.87
N PRO A 35 -3.15 8.80 -6.97
CA PRO A 35 -3.74 7.46 -6.90
C PRO A 35 -2.74 6.39 -6.44
N ASP A 36 -1.48 6.46 -6.87
CA ASP A 36 -0.44 5.50 -6.46
C ASP A 36 -0.05 5.71 -4.99
N LEU A 37 -0.10 6.95 -4.50
CA LEU A 37 0.07 7.25 -3.08
C LEU A 37 -1.11 6.72 -2.25
N THR A 38 -2.34 6.80 -2.74
CA THR A 38 -3.49 6.21 -2.05
C THR A 38 -3.33 4.70 -1.94
N LEU A 39 -2.92 4.03 -3.03
CA LEU A 39 -2.61 2.60 -3.03
C LEU A 39 -1.52 2.26 -1.99
N ALA A 40 -0.41 3.00 -2.00
CA ALA A 40 0.68 2.82 -1.04
C ALA A 40 0.22 2.98 0.42
N GLN A 41 -0.57 4.01 0.70
CA GLN A 41 -1.15 4.26 2.02
C GLN A 41 -2.05 3.10 2.47
N THR A 42 -2.90 2.58 1.57
CA THR A 42 -3.77 1.43 1.85
C THR A 42 -2.94 0.18 2.14
N CYS A 43 -1.87 -0.09 1.38
CA CYS A 43 -0.96 -1.20 1.64
C CYS A 43 -0.30 -1.10 3.01
N GLY A 44 0.27 0.06 3.34
CA GLY A 44 0.90 0.29 4.64
C GLY A 44 -0.09 0.15 5.79
N ALA A 45 -1.30 0.68 5.64
CA ALA A 45 -2.37 0.58 6.63
C ALA A 45 -2.79 -0.88 6.89
N LEU A 46 -3.05 -1.65 5.83
CA LEU A 46 -3.46 -3.06 5.95
C LEU A 46 -2.37 -3.94 6.54
N ALA A 47 -1.11 -3.69 6.19
CA ALA A 47 0.02 -4.42 6.76
C ALA A 47 0.09 -4.31 8.29
N THR A 48 -0.49 -3.26 8.90
CA THR A 48 -0.49 -3.11 10.35
C THR A 48 -1.51 -3.99 11.10
N THR A 49 -2.41 -4.66 10.37
CA THR A 49 -3.61 -5.29 10.97
C THR A 49 -3.39 -6.70 11.51
N ALA A 50 -2.22 -7.30 11.28
CA ALA A 50 -1.83 -8.58 11.86
C ALA A 50 -0.35 -8.56 12.30
N LYS A 51 0.03 -9.50 13.18
CA LYS A 51 1.43 -9.61 13.61
C LYS A 51 2.34 -10.15 12.50
N GLY A 52 3.52 -9.55 12.39
CA GLY A 52 4.59 -9.98 11.47
C GLY A 52 4.59 -9.23 10.14
N ALA A 53 5.80 -9.04 9.61
CA ALA A 53 6.09 -8.14 8.48
C ALA A 53 5.35 -8.45 7.17
N MET A 54 5.10 -9.73 6.87
CA MET A 54 4.52 -10.17 5.59
C MET A 54 3.11 -10.74 5.74
N THR A 55 2.66 -10.99 6.98
CA THR A 55 1.43 -11.72 7.28
C THR A 55 0.18 -10.98 6.77
N ALA A 56 0.22 -9.65 6.77
CA ALA A 56 -0.89 -8.78 6.34
C ALA A 56 -0.58 -7.99 5.06
N LEU A 57 0.39 -8.44 4.24
CA LEU A 57 0.55 -7.87 2.91
C LEU A 57 -0.72 -8.14 2.10
N PRO A 58 -1.40 -7.10 1.58
CA PRO A 58 -2.69 -7.28 0.95
C PRO A 58 -2.56 -7.88 -0.45
N TYR A 59 -3.52 -8.73 -0.82
CA TYR A 59 -3.73 -9.12 -2.21
C TYR A 59 -4.51 -8.03 -2.96
N ARG A 60 -4.55 -8.11 -4.29
CA ARG A 60 -5.30 -7.14 -5.12
C ARG A 60 -6.77 -7.01 -4.70
N ASP A 61 -7.39 -8.12 -4.32
CA ASP A 61 -8.81 -8.15 -3.92
C ASP A 61 -9.03 -7.46 -2.56
N ASP A 62 -8.05 -7.49 -1.65
CA ASP A 62 -8.13 -6.80 -0.36
C ASP A 62 -8.05 -5.28 -0.55
N LEU A 63 -7.24 -4.85 -1.52
CA LEU A 63 -7.10 -3.44 -1.90
C LEU A 63 -8.39 -2.91 -2.53
N GLN A 64 -9.03 -3.68 -3.41
CA GLN A 64 -10.30 -3.28 -4.04
C GLN A 64 -11.46 -3.10 -3.03
N ARG A 65 -11.43 -3.79 -1.89
CA ARG A 65 -12.43 -3.60 -0.82
C ARG A 65 -12.14 -2.40 0.09
N SER A 66 -10.91 -1.89 0.04
CA SER A 66 -10.39 -0.87 0.96
C SER A 66 -10.24 0.52 0.32
N LEU A 67 -10.41 0.61 -1.01
CA LEU A 67 -10.48 1.84 -1.81
C LEU A 67 -11.94 2.28 -1.97
#